data_AF-A0A0P8XA06-F1
#
_entry.id   AF-A0A0P8XA06-F1
#
_cell.length_a   1.000
_cell.length_b   1.000
_cell.length_c   1.000
_cell.angle_alpha   90.00
_cell.angle_beta   90.00
_cell.angle_gamma   90.00
#
_symmetry.space_group_name_H-M   'P 1'
#
loop_
_entity.id
_entity.type
_entity.pdbx_description
1 polymer ?
#
loop_
_entity_poly.entity_id
_entity_poly.type
_entity_poly.pdbx_seq_one_letter_code
_entity_poly.pdbx_strand_id
1 'polypeptide(L)'
;MPAPTFENGLARGIIEIVTATALGFIYEILIEIGNSLPSTLAGGFKLFVFMLILVGALQVIDTLWASEYWNRPYLVGYILGVLSGAFIVMYANLIPDWLTLLEAFVLIMLFLIRISQKEQW
;
A
#
# COMPACT_ATOMS: atom_id res chain seq x y z
N MET A 1 -16.16 -18.70 2.55
CA MET A 1 -16.64 -17.33 2.26
C MET A 1 -17.01 -17.23 0.79
N PRO A 2 -17.98 -16.39 0.39
CA PRO A 2 -18.33 -16.22 -1.03
C PRO A 2 -17.10 -15.78 -1.83
N ALA A 3 -17.00 -16.24 -3.07
CA ALA A 3 -15.89 -15.87 -3.94
C ALA A 3 -15.87 -14.35 -4.12
N PRO A 4 -14.71 -13.69 -3.95
CA PRO A 4 -14.64 -12.25 -4.12
C PRO A 4 -15.12 -11.80 -5.50
N THR A 5 -15.78 -10.66 -5.51
CA THR A 5 -16.33 -10.05 -6.71
C THR A 5 -15.38 -8.99 -7.26
N PHE A 6 -15.65 -8.55 -8.49
CA PHE A 6 -15.01 -7.38 -9.08
C PHE A 6 -15.06 -6.15 -8.16
N GLU A 7 -16.22 -5.88 -7.56
CA GLU A 7 -16.45 -4.75 -6.65
C GLU A 7 -15.55 -4.80 -5.42
N ASN A 8 -15.34 -6.00 -4.86
CA ASN A 8 -14.42 -6.19 -3.75
C ASN A 8 -12.97 -5.88 -4.15
N GLY A 9 -12.58 -6.24 -5.37
CA GLY A 9 -11.27 -5.90 -5.92
C GLY A 9 -11.11 -4.38 -6.08
N LEU A 10 -12.10 -3.74 -6.71
CA LEU A 10 -12.10 -2.30 -6.95
C LEU A 10 -12.04 -1.49 -5.65
N ALA A 11 -12.88 -1.83 -4.68
CA ALA A 11 -12.86 -1.19 -3.36
C ALA A 11 -11.50 -1.38 -2.67
N ARG A 12 -10.94 -2.59 -2.72
CA ARG A 12 -9.64 -2.88 -2.12
C ARG A 12 -8.52 -2.06 -2.76
N GLY A 13 -8.47 -1.99 -4.09
CA GLY A 13 -7.44 -1.23 -4.81
C GLY A 13 -7.47 0.27 -4.46
N ILE A 14 -8.67 0.86 -4.36
CA ILE A 14 -8.82 2.25 -3.93
C ILE A 14 -8.34 2.42 -2.48
N ILE A 15 -8.80 1.55 -1.57
CA ILE A 15 -8.46 1.62 -0.14
C ILE A 15 -6.95 1.50 0.06
N GLU A 16 -6.28 0.60 -0.64
CA GLU A 16 -4.84 0.40 -0.48
C GLU A 16 -4.03 1.62 -0.94
N ILE A 17 -4.38 2.25 -2.05
CA ILE A 17 -3.72 3.50 -2.46
C ILE A 17 -3.97 4.62 -1.45
N VAL A 18 -5.23 4.83 -1.06
CA VAL A 18 -5.57 5.89 -0.09
C VAL A 18 -4.87 5.66 1.24
N THR A 19 -4.79 4.40 1.69
CA THR A 19 -4.11 4.04 2.95
C THR A 19 -2.60 4.21 2.82
N ALA A 20 -1.99 3.80 1.71
CA ALA A 20 -0.56 3.99 1.43
C ALA A 20 -0.21 5.49 1.44
N THR A 21 -1.02 6.30 0.76
CA THR A 21 -0.92 7.76 0.75
C THR A 21 -1.01 8.35 2.16
N ALA A 22 -2.02 7.97 2.95
CA ALA A 22 -2.18 8.44 4.32
C ALA A 22 -0.99 8.04 5.23
N LEU A 23 -0.47 6.82 5.06
CA LEU A 23 0.71 6.36 5.79
C LEU A 23 1.98 7.12 5.35
N GLY A 24 2.11 7.46 4.07
CA GLY A 24 3.18 8.30 3.54
C GLY A 24 3.21 9.67 4.22
N PHE A 25 2.05 10.33 4.34
CA PHE A 25 1.94 11.59 5.09
C PHE A 25 2.30 11.46 6.56
N ILE A 26 1.80 10.42 7.23
CA ILE A 26 2.14 10.15 8.63
C ILE A 26 3.66 9.98 8.76
N TYR A 27 4.30 9.30 7.82
CA TYR A 27 5.73 9.09 7.81
C TYR A 27 6.52 10.39 7.63
N GLU A 28 6.11 11.28 6.71
CA GLU A 28 6.75 12.60 6.54
C GLU A 28 6.67 13.43 7.83
N ILE A 29 5.49 13.46 8.47
CA ILE A 29 5.28 14.15 9.76
C ILE A 29 6.18 13.54 10.83
N LEU A 30 6.26 12.20 10.91
CA LEU A 30 7.13 11.52 11.86
C LEU A 30 8.60 11.87 11.61
N ILE A 31 9.07 11.90 10.36
CA ILE A 31 10.44 12.31 10.05
C ILE A 31 10.71 13.74 10.51
N GLU A 32 9.80 14.67 10.23
CA GLU A 32 9.94 16.07 10.60
C GLU A 32 10.03 16.23 12.12
N ILE A 33 9.15 15.54 12.87
CA ILE A 33 9.22 15.46 14.33
C ILE A 33 10.56 14.87 14.77
N GLY A 34 10.98 13.76 14.16
CA GLY A 34 12.24 13.08 14.47
C GLY A 34 13.48 13.94 14.25
N ASN A 35 13.44 14.86 13.30
CA ASN A 35 14.52 15.81 13.03
C ASN A 35 14.50 17.03 13.96
N SER A 36 13.36 17.35 14.57
CA SER A 36 13.23 18.39 15.59
C SER A 36 13.69 17.95 16.99
N LEU A 37 13.89 16.65 17.20
CA LEU A 37 14.32 16.09 18.48
C LEU A 37 15.83 16.28 18.74
N PRO A 38 16.25 16.41 20.01
CA PRO A 38 17.66 16.35 20.40
C PRO A 38 18.31 15.05 19.91
N SER A 39 19.59 15.10 19.52
CA SER A 39 20.32 13.98 18.91
C SER A 39 20.27 12.67 19.71
N THR A 40 20.20 12.76 21.04
CA THR A 40 20.06 11.63 21.96
C THR A 40 18.72 10.90 21.84
N LEU A 41 17.64 11.62 21.53
CA LEU A 41 16.27 11.08 21.39
C LEU A 41 15.92 10.76 19.93
N ALA A 42 16.50 11.50 18.98
CA ALA A 42 16.28 11.30 17.54
C ALA A 42 16.65 9.89 17.08
N GLY A 43 17.72 9.29 17.61
CA GLY A 43 18.12 7.92 17.29
C GLY A 43 17.08 6.88 17.71
N GLY A 44 16.58 6.97 18.94
CA GLY A 44 15.55 6.07 19.46
C GLY A 44 14.20 6.25 18.75
N PHE A 45 13.83 7.49 18.45
CA PHE A 45 12.62 7.81 17.71
C PHE A 45 12.66 7.26 16.27
N LYS A 46 13.76 7.45 15.54
CA LYS A 46 13.92 6.88 14.18
C LYS A 46 13.83 5.36 14.19
N LEU A 47 14.39 4.71 15.21
CA LEU A 47 14.35 3.25 15.38
C LEU A 47 12.92 2.76 15.67
N PHE A 48 12.17 3.49 16.49
CA PHE A 48 10.75 3.23 16.76
C PHE A 48 9.88 3.36 15.50
N VAL A 49 10.07 4.44 14.72
CA VAL A 49 9.37 4.63 13.44
C VAL A 49 9.72 3.51 12.46
N PHE A 50 10.98 3.10 12.40
CA PHE A 50 11.41 1.98 11.55
C PHE A 50 10.76 0.66 11.96
N MET A 51 10.65 0.37 13.26
CA MET A 51 9.95 -0.83 13.75
C MET A 51 8.46 -0.84 13.38
N LEU A 52 7.78 0.31 13.46
CA LEU A 52 6.38 0.44 13.03
C LEU A 52 6.21 0.12 11.54
N ILE A 53 7.11 0.61 10.69
CA ILE A 53 7.11 0.33 9.26
C ILE A 53 7.34 -1.16 9.00
N LEU A 54 8.30 -1.77 9.70
CA LEU A 54 8.59 -3.19 9.56
C LEU A 54 7.38 -4.06 9.92
N VAL A 55 6.68 -3.75 11.01
CA VAL A 55 5.46 -4.46 11.43
C VAL A 55 4.35 -4.29 10.39
N GLY A 56 4.14 -3.06 9.89
CA GLY A 56 3.17 -2.80 8.83
C GLY A 56 3.49 -3.58 7.54
N ALA A 57 4.76 -3.60 7.13
CA ALA A 57 5.22 -4.34 5.96
C ALA A 57 4.98 -5.85 6.12
N LEU A 58 5.28 -6.42 7.29
CA LEU A 58 5.01 -7.83 7.58
C LEU A 58 3.51 -8.16 7.56
N GLN A 59 2.65 -7.29 8.08
CA GLN A 59 1.19 -7.48 8.01
C GLN A 59 0.65 -7.43 6.57
N VAL A 60 1.20 -6.55 5.73
CA VAL A 60 0.85 -6.50 4.31
C VAL A 60 1.29 -7.80 3.62
N ILE A 61 2.50 -8.28 3.89
CA ILE A 61 3.00 -9.56 3.37
C ILE A 61 2.10 -10.72 3.81
N ASP A 62 1.74 -10.80 5.10
CA ASP A 62 0.83 -11.83 5.62
C ASP A 62 -0.54 -11.76 4.95
N THR A 63 -1.08 -10.55 4.72
CA THR A 63 -2.37 -10.37 4.05
C THR A 63 -2.30 -10.82 2.58
N LEU A 64 -1.19 -10.55 1.90
CA LEU A 64 -0.94 -11.00 0.52
C LEU A 64 -0.70 -12.52 0.43
N TRP A 65 -0.11 -13.12 1.46
CA TRP A 65 0.13 -14.56 1.55
C TRP A 65 -1.12 -15.35 1.91
N ALA A 66 -1.91 -14.89 2.88
CA ALA A 66 -3.05 -15.60 3.45
C ALA A 66 -4.32 -15.55 2.59
N SER A 67 -4.42 -14.62 1.64
CA SER A 67 -5.65 -14.52 0.87
C SER A 67 -5.73 -15.63 -0.19
N GLU A 68 -6.57 -16.62 0.10
CA GLU A 68 -6.95 -17.70 -0.82
C GLU A 68 -7.87 -17.20 -1.95
N TYR A 69 -8.31 -15.94 -1.88
CA TYR A 69 -9.50 -15.44 -2.55
C TYR A 69 -9.20 -14.56 -3.77
N TRP A 70 -8.52 -15.06 -4.80
CA TRP A 70 -8.21 -14.22 -5.97
C TRP A 70 -8.66 -14.89 -7.26
N ASN A 71 -9.81 -14.46 -7.78
CA ASN A 71 -10.31 -14.82 -9.10
C ASN A 71 -10.05 -13.69 -10.11
N ARG A 72 -10.07 -14.00 -11.42
CA ARG A 72 -9.82 -13.00 -12.49
C ARG A 72 -10.71 -11.74 -12.39
N PRO A 73 -12.02 -11.84 -12.10
CA PRO A 73 -12.87 -10.66 -11.95
C PRO A 73 -12.42 -9.73 -10.82
N TYR A 74 -12.07 -10.28 -9.67
CA TYR A 74 -11.51 -9.51 -8.56
C TYR A 74 -10.22 -8.81 -8.99
N LEU A 75 -9.35 -9.49 -9.76
CA LEU A 75 -8.07 -8.94 -10.22
C LEU A 75 -8.25 -7.68 -11.07
N VAL A 76 -9.14 -7.77 -12.06
CA VAL A 76 -9.45 -6.63 -12.94
C VAL A 76 -10.04 -5.49 -12.12
N GLY A 77 -10.91 -5.81 -11.16
CA GLY A 77 -11.42 -4.85 -10.19
C GLY A 77 -10.29 -4.16 -9.43
N TYR A 78 -9.35 -4.92 -8.88
CA TYR A 78 -8.23 -4.40 -8.11
C TYR A 78 -7.35 -3.45 -8.91
N ILE A 79 -6.95 -3.81 -10.14
CA ILE A 79 -6.14 -2.94 -11.00
C ILE A 79 -6.88 -1.63 -11.29
N LEU A 80 -8.15 -1.71 -11.65
CA LEU A 80 -8.97 -0.51 -11.88
C LEU A 80 -9.14 0.32 -10.59
N GLY A 81 -9.27 -0.34 -9.44
CA GLY A 81 -9.33 0.31 -8.14
C GLY A 81 -8.05 1.08 -7.82
N VAL A 82 -6.88 0.47 -8.01
CA VAL A 82 -5.57 1.11 -7.80
C VAL A 82 -5.40 2.31 -8.74
N LEU A 83 -5.73 2.17 -10.02
CA LEU A 83 -5.65 3.27 -10.99
C LEU A 83 -6.62 4.41 -10.66
N SER A 84 -7.84 4.08 -10.25
CA SER A 84 -8.85 5.07 -9.86
C SER A 84 -8.45 5.78 -8.56
N GLY A 85 -7.92 5.05 -7.57
CA GLY A 85 -7.39 5.60 -6.34
C GLY A 85 -6.22 6.54 -6.61
N ALA A 86 -5.27 6.14 -7.45
CA ALA A 86 -4.14 6.97 -7.86
C ALA A 86 -4.61 8.24 -8.57
N PHE A 87 -5.58 8.13 -9.48
CA PHE A 87 -6.19 9.28 -10.14
C PHE A 87 -6.83 10.25 -9.14
N ILE A 88 -7.56 9.76 -8.12
CA ILE A 88 -8.17 10.60 -7.09
C ILE A 88 -7.09 11.32 -6.26
N VAL A 89 -6.03 10.62 -5.85
CA VAL A 89 -4.93 11.19 -5.05
C VAL A 89 -4.17 12.26 -5.84
N MET A 90 -3.87 11.99 -7.11
CA MET A 90 -3.23 12.95 -8.03
C MET A 90 -4.14 14.16 -8.30
N TYR A 91 -5.42 13.94 -8.58
CA TYR A 91 -6.39 15.02 -8.80
C TYR A 91 -6.53 15.93 -7.58
N ALA A 92 -6.43 15.35 -6.38
CA ALA A 92 -6.46 16.09 -5.12
C ALA A 92 -5.12 16.77 -4.77
N ASN A 93 -4.06 16.61 -5.58
CA ASN A 93 -2.71 17.13 -5.31
C ASN A 93 -2.17 16.76 -3.92
N LEU A 94 -2.53 15.57 -3.43
CA LEU A 94 -2.13 15.15 -2.08
C LEU A 94 -0.64 14.77 -2.04
N ILE A 95 -0.14 14.07 -3.06
CA ILE A 95 1.25 13.59 -3.11
C ILE A 95 1.86 13.97 -4.48
N PRO A 96 3.19 14.16 -4.58
CA PRO A 96 3.85 14.33 -5.88
C PRO A 96 3.48 13.22 -6.87
N ASP A 97 3.05 13.60 -8.07
CA ASP A 97 2.51 12.70 -9.10
C ASP A 97 3.36 11.44 -9.35
N TRP A 98 4.69 11.57 -9.37
CA TRP A 98 5.59 10.44 -9.63
C TRP A 98 5.65 9.43 -8.46
N LEU A 99 5.44 9.87 -7.22
CA LEU A 99 5.39 9.02 -6.03
C LEU A 99 4.10 8.19 -6.02
N THR A 100 2.95 8.81 -6.31
CA THR A 100 1.67 8.10 -6.43
C THR A 100 1.69 7.09 -7.57
N LEU A 101 2.31 7.44 -8.70
CA LEU A 101 2.50 6.50 -9.82
C LEU A 101 3.44 5.35 -9.46
N LEU A 102 4.49 5.61 -8.69
CA LEU A 102 5.39 4.57 -8.18
C LEU A 102 4.67 3.63 -7.21
N GLU A 103 3.87 4.15 -6.28
CA GLU A 103 3.05 3.35 -5.36
C GLU A 103 2.07 2.44 -6.11
N ALA A 104 1.34 3.00 -7.07
CA ALA A 104 0.42 2.25 -7.92
C ALA A 104 1.16 1.15 -8.70
N PHE A 105 2.32 1.47 -9.27
CA PHE A 105 3.14 0.50 -10.00
C PHE A 105 3.65 -0.63 -9.11
N VAL A 106 4.16 -0.32 -7.91
CA VAL A 106 4.65 -1.31 -6.95
C VAL A 106 3.51 -2.22 -6.48
N LEU A 107 2.34 -1.66 -6.16
CA LEU A 107 1.18 -2.46 -5.77
C LEU A 107 0.73 -3.40 -6.88
N ILE A 108 0.64 -2.91 -8.12
CA ILE A 108 0.29 -3.74 -9.28
C ILE A 108 1.36 -4.83 -9.53
N MET A 109 2.66 -4.50 -9.41
CA MET A 109 3.75 -5.46 -9.62
C MET A 109 3.80 -6.55 -8.55
N LEU A 110 3.69 -6.19 -7.28
CA LEU A 110 3.59 -7.15 -6.17
C LEU A 110 2.42 -8.11 -6.39
N PHE A 111 1.33 -7.57 -6.93
CA PHE A 111 0.13 -8.33 -7.24
C PHE A 111 0.32 -9.29 -8.43
N LEU A 112 0.93 -8.85 -9.53
CA LEU A 112 1.23 -9.67 -10.70
C LEU A 112 2.20 -10.82 -10.39
N ILE A 113 3.25 -10.55 -9.59
CA ILE A 113 4.22 -11.56 -9.16
C ILE A 113 3.52 -12.69 -8.38
N ARG A 114 2.54 -12.36 -7.54
CA ARG A 114 1.80 -13.35 -6.76
C ARG A 114 0.94 -14.26 -7.62
N ILE A 115 0.27 -13.74 -8.66
CA ILE A 115 -0.48 -14.55 -9.63
C ILE A 115 0.45 -15.57 -10.29
N SER A 116 1.61 -15.10 -10.75
CA SER A 116 2.60 -15.96 -11.41
C SER A 116 3.05 -17.12 -10.52
N GLN A 117 3.12 -16.92 -9.21
CA GLN A 117 3.45 -18.00 -8.28
C GLN A 117 2.27 -18.94 -8.00
N LYS A 118 1.03 -18.43 -8.00
CA LYS A 118 -0.17 -19.26 -7.79
C LYS A 118 -0.52 -20.14 -8.98
N GLU A 119 -0.21 -19.73 -10.21
CA GLU A 119 -0.42 -20.53 -11.42
C GLU A 119 0.61 -21.67 -11.59
N GLN A 120 1.70 -21.67 -10.82
CA GLN A 120 2.76 -22.69 -10.86
C GLN A 120 2.50 -23.88 -9.90
N TRP A 121 1.48 -23.79 -9.04
CA TRP A 121 1.13 -24.78 -8.01
C TRP A 121 -0.25 -25.38 -8.32
#